data_AF-A0A7W0U0E1-F1
#
_entry.id   AF-A0A7W0U0E1-F1
#
_cell.length_a   1.000
_cell.length_b   1.000
_cell.length_c   1.000
_cell.angle_alpha   90.00
_cell.angle_beta   90.00
_cell.angle_gamma   90.00
#
_symmetry.space_group_name_H-M   'P 1'
#
loop_
_entity.id
_entity.type
_entity.pdbx_description
1 polymer ?
#
loop_
_entity_poly.entity_id
_entity_poly.type
_entity_poly.pdbx_seq_one_letter_code
_entity_poly.pdbx_strand_id
1 'polypeptide(L)'
;MPEPALPRDAATVLLLRDAPGGVEVYLLRRVKGMPFAGGMTAFPGGSVDPDDADATIGWVGPPAALWADSFGCSEPLARALVCAAVRETFEESGVLLAAADGVEVEVAETAEWEAERRALVQREHSLAELLTRRGLRLRADLLRPWAHWITPEDEPRRYDTRFFVAALPAGVAARDVSGEAEEAAWVPAADALAQNERGERPMFLPTLVTLTDITRFATVANVLAAAPPGRLETVQPRLEYTAEGEFVVMPDGSRWRPPIRLGRSR
;
A
#
# COMPACT_ATOMS: atom_id res chain seq x y z
N MET A 1 -9.23 22.66 21.56
CA MET A 1 -8.36 21.48 21.39
C MET A 1 -7.20 21.89 20.51
N PRO A 2 -5.99 21.29 20.63
CA PRO A 2 -4.92 21.56 19.68
C PRO A 2 -5.38 21.22 18.26
N GLU A 3 -4.87 21.95 17.26
CA GLU A 3 -5.11 21.67 15.85
C GLU A 3 -4.64 20.25 15.51
N PRO A 4 -5.42 19.46 14.74
CA PRO A 4 -5.00 18.13 14.32
C PRO A 4 -3.67 18.15 13.58
N ALA A 5 -2.86 17.11 13.73
CA ALA A 5 -1.63 16.98 12.95
C ALA A 5 -1.96 16.93 11.45
N LEU A 6 -1.17 17.57 10.60
CA LEU A 6 -1.32 17.45 9.15
C LEU A 6 -1.00 16.01 8.73
N PRO A 7 -1.88 15.32 7.98
CA PRO A 7 -1.60 13.97 7.52
C PRO A 7 -0.49 14.00 6.47
N ARG A 8 0.40 13.00 6.52
CA ARG A 8 1.43 12.79 5.50
C ARG A 8 0.86 11.99 4.34
N ASP A 9 1.14 12.38 3.11
CA ASP A 9 0.77 11.59 1.95
C ASP A 9 1.48 10.23 1.98
N ALA A 10 0.72 9.18 1.67
CA ALA A 10 1.21 7.82 1.66
C ALA A 10 0.58 7.01 0.53
N ALA A 11 1.29 5.99 0.07
CA ALA A 11 0.83 5.05 -0.94
C ALA A 11 0.92 3.62 -0.39
N THR A 12 -0.04 2.78 -0.75
CA THR A 12 -0.09 1.38 -0.33
C THR A 12 -0.57 0.52 -1.49
N VAL A 13 0.05 -0.63 -1.71
CA VAL A 13 -0.22 -1.50 -2.85
C VAL A 13 -0.65 -2.89 -2.39
N LEU A 14 -1.86 -3.28 -2.77
CA LEU A 14 -2.29 -4.67 -2.70
C LEU A 14 -1.71 -5.40 -3.90
N LEU A 15 -0.65 -6.16 -3.67
CA LEU A 15 -0.09 -7.05 -4.68
C LEU A 15 -0.86 -8.37 -4.66
N LEU A 16 -1.44 -8.73 -5.80
CA LEU A 16 -2.42 -9.81 -5.92
C LEU A 16 -1.95 -10.91 -6.87
N ARG A 17 -2.35 -12.14 -6.59
CA ARG A 17 -2.20 -13.27 -7.54
C ARG A 17 -3.41 -14.19 -7.49
N ASP A 18 -3.68 -14.85 -8.61
CA ASP A 18 -4.67 -15.92 -8.66
C ASP A 18 -4.08 -17.20 -8.04
N ALA A 19 -4.88 -17.88 -7.23
CA ALA A 19 -4.57 -19.17 -6.64
C ALA A 19 -5.79 -20.10 -6.71
N PRO A 20 -5.63 -21.43 -6.53
CA PRO A 20 -6.77 -22.36 -6.54
C PRO A 20 -7.89 -22.01 -5.53
N GLY A 21 -7.56 -21.33 -4.43
CA GLY A 21 -8.50 -20.87 -3.41
C GLY A 21 -9.10 -19.48 -3.64
N GLY A 22 -8.84 -18.85 -4.79
CA GLY A 22 -9.25 -17.48 -5.11
C GLY A 22 -8.07 -16.50 -5.12
N VAL A 23 -8.36 -15.22 -4.88
CA VAL A 23 -7.34 -14.17 -4.89
C VAL A 23 -6.51 -14.21 -3.60
N GLU A 24 -5.20 -14.39 -3.76
CA GLU A 24 -4.22 -14.21 -2.70
C GLU A 24 -3.64 -12.80 -2.72
N VAL A 25 -3.36 -12.28 -1.53
CA VAL A 25 -2.76 -10.96 -1.32
C VAL A 25 -1.44 -11.11 -0.60
N TYR A 26 -0.45 -10.33 -1.02
CA TYR A 26 0.83 -10.24 -0.32
C TYR A 26 0.70 -9.34 0.90
N LEU A 27 0.98 -9.89 2.08
CA LEU A 27 0.82 -9.23 3.37
C LEU A 27 2.14 -9.25 4.14
N LEU A 28 2.40 -8.15 4.84
CA LEU A 28 3.59 -7.92 5.66
C LEU A 28 3.18 -7.73 7.12
N ARG A 29 3.75 -8.50 8.04
CA ARG A 29 3.58 -8.30 9.48
C ARG A 29 4.73 -7.50 10.03
N ARG A 30 4.47 -6.29 10.51
CA ARG A 30 5.49 -5.40 11.09
C ARG A 30 6.12 -6.02 12.35
N VAL A 31 7.42 -5.80 12.56
CA VAL A 31 8.10 -6.23 13.79
C VAL A 31 7.41 -5.65 15.03
N LYS A 32 7.22 -6.46 16.08
CA LYS A 32 6.49 -6.07 17.30
C LYS A 32 7.14 -4.90 18.04
N GLY A 33 8.46 -4.75 17.92
CA GLY A 33 9.23 -3.68 18.56
C GLY A 33 9.03 -2.29 17.94
N MET A 34 8.27 -2.17 16.84
CA MET A 34 8.07 -0.87 16.19
C MET A 34 7.25 0.10 17.05
N PRO A 35 7.66 1.38 17.14
CA PRO A 35 6.97 2.40 17.95
C PRO A 35 5.52 2.66 17.55
N PHE A 36 5.12 2.30 16.34
CA PHE A 36 3.77 2.43 15.84
C PHE A 36 3.43 1.18 15.01
N ALA A 37 2.21 0.66 15.20
CA ALA A 37 1.72 -0.50 14.46
C ALA A 37 2.57 -1.78 14.59
N GLY A 38 3.41 -1.91 15.64
CA GLY A 38 4.21 -3.11 15.85
C GLY A 38 3.33 -4.36 15.96
N GLY A 39 3.68 -5.41 15.22
CA GLY A 39 2.92 -6.67 15.17
C GLY A 39 1.67 -6.64 14.29
N MET A 40 1.30 -5.47 13.74
CA MET A 40 0.17 -5.31 12.81
C MET A 40 0.54 -5.80 11.42
N THR A 41 -0.44 -6.36 10.71
CA THR A 41 -0.30 -6.73 9.30
C THR A 41 -0.81 -5.61 8.39
N ALA A 42 -0.07 -5.34 7.32
CA ALA A 42 -0.37 -4.35 6.30
C ALA A 42 0.00 -4.87 4.90
N PHE A 43 -0.36 -4.11 3.87
CA PHE A 43 0.18 -4.32 2.52
C PHE A 43 1.49 -3.53 2.37
N PRO A 44 2.29 -3.80 1.31
CA PRO A 44 3.41 -2.94 0.97
C PRO A 44 3.03 -1.47 0.87
N GLY A 45 3.80 -0.57 1.49
CA GLY A 45 3.49 0.85 1.42
C GLY A 45 4.15 1.71 2.48
N GLY A 46 4.19 3.01 2.19
CA GLY A 46 4.86 4.00 3.02
C GLY A 46 4.52 5.43 2.64
N SER A 47 5.23 6.37 3.25
CA SER A 47 5.05 7.80 2.99
C SER A 47 5.65 8.17 1.63
N VAL A 48 5.06 9.15 0.97
CA VAL A 48 5.67 9.78 -0.21
C VAL A 48 6.97 10.47 0.23
N ASP A 49 8.06 10.14 -0.43
CA ASP A 49 9.37 10.79 -0.27
C ASP A 49 9.48 11.96 -1.26
N PRO A 50 10.16 13.08 -0.93
CA PRO A 50 10.40 14.16 -1.88
C PRO A 50 10.96 13.70 -3.24
N ASP A 51 11.79 12.65 -3.25
CA ASP A 51 12.38 12.12 -4.49
C ASP A 51 11.36 11.37 -5.37
N ASP A 52 10.21 10.96 -4.82
CA ASP A 52 9.13 10.34 -5.61
C ASP A 52 8.48 11.35 -6.59
N ALA A 53 8.64 12.65 -6.34
CA ALA A 53 8.12 13.72 -7.19
C ALA A 53 8.98 14.02 -8.43
N ASP A 54 10.05 13.25 -8.68
CA ASP A 54 10.95 13.48 -9.80
C ASP A 54 10.25 13.32 -11.17
N ALA A 55 10.20 14.43 -11.91
CA ALA A 55 9.58 14.50 -13.23
C ALA A 55 10.40 13.78 -14.32
N THR A 56 11.66 13.43 -14.06
CA THR A 56 12.53 12.72 -15.01
C THR A 56 12.26 11.22 -15.09
N ILE A 57 11.53 10.64 -14.10
CA ILE A 57 11.14 9.24 -14.12
C ILE A 57 10.41 8.91 -15.42
N GLY A 58 10.98 7.99 -16.19
CA GLY A 58 10.35 7.47 -17.40
C GLY A 58 9.03 6.80 -17.06
N TRP A 59 7.99 7.09 -17.83
CA TRP A 59 6.61 6.72 -17.48
C TRP A 59 5.93 5.93 -18.59
N VAL A 60 5.27 4.82 -18.26
CA VAL A 60 4.44 4.03 -19.17
C VAL A 60 3.07 3.84 -18.53
N GLY A 61 2.01 4.03 -19.33
CA GLY A 61 0.63 3.91 -18.88
C GLY A 61 -0.13 5.24 -18.85
N PRO A 62 -1.27 5.29 -18.14
CA PRO A 62 -2.11 6.49 -18.09
C PRO A 62 -1.35 7.70 -17.54
N PRO A 63 -1.65 8.93 -18.01
CA PRO A 63 -1.00 10.14 -17.51
C PRO A 63 -1.28 10.35 -16.02
N ALA A 64 -0.38 11.06 -15.33
CA ALA A 64 -0.52 11.40 -13.90
C ALA A 64 -1.86 12.10 -13.60
N ALA A 65 -2.40 12.88 -14.55
CA ALA A 65 -3.71 13.51 -14.45
C ALA A 65 -4.88 12.52 -14.16
N LEU A 66 -4.85 11.31 -14.72
CA LEU A 66 -5.90 10.31 -14.45
C LEU A 66 -5.89 9.89 -12.97
N TRP A 67 -4.71 9.75 -12.40
CA TRP A 67 -4.53 9.44 -10.98
C TRP A 67 -4.94 10.61 -10.10
N ALA A 68 -4.63 11.84 -10.53
CA ALA A 68 -5.03 13.06 -9.86
C ALA A 68 -6.56 13.19 -9.77
N ASP A 69 -7.26 12.88 -10.86
CA ASP A 69 -8.73 12.87 -10.89
C ASP A 69 -9.31 11.80 -9.96
N SER A 70 -8.71 10.61 -9.96
CA SER A 70 -9.13 9.46 -9.14
C SER A 70 -8.99 9.74 -7.64
N PHE A 71 -7.87 10.33 -7.22
CA PHE A 71 -7.59 10.64 -5.81
C PHE A 71 -8.00 12.05 -5.38
N GLY A 72 -8.47 12.87 -6.31
CA GLY A 72 -8.86 14.26 -6.07
C GLY A 72 -7.72 15.16 -5.60
N CYS A 73 -6.51 14.95 -6.14
CA CYS A 73 -5.31 15.70 -5.78
C CYS A 73 -4.67 16.42 -6.98
N SER A 74 -3.51 17.06 -6.80
CA SER A 74 -2.77 17.69 -7.89
C SER A 74 -2.01 16.65 -8.72
N GLU A 75 -1.78 16.94 -10.01
CA GLU A 75 -1.01 16.04 -10.88
C GLU A 75 0.41 15.73 -10.37
N PRO A 76 1.18 16.70 -9.83
CA PRO A 76 2.48 16.40 -9.23
C PRO A 76 2.40 15.43 -8.04
N LEU A 77 1.40 15.59 -7.16
CA LEU A 77 1.21 14.68 -6.03
C LEU A 77 0.77 13.29 -6.51
N ALA A 78 -0.13 13.23 -7.50
CA ALA A 78 -0.56 11.96 -8.08
C ALA A 78 0.59 11.17 -8.70
N ARG A 79 1.51 11.86 -9.40
CA ARG A 79 2.76 11.27 -9.89
C ARG A 79 3.59 10.71 -8.74
N ALA A 80 3.83 11.51 -7.70
CA ALA A 80 4.62 11.11 -6.54
C ALA A 80 4.00 9.92 -5.81
N LEU A 81 2.67 9.84 -5.69
CA LEU A 81 1.96 8.70 -5.11
C LEU A 81 2.16 7.42 -5.92
N VAL A 82 2.15 7.48 -7.25
CA VAL A 82 2.42 6.32 -8.11
C VAL A 82 3.89 5.89 -8.00
N CYS A 83 4.82 6.84 -7.98
CA CYS A 83 6.25 6.55 -7.76
C CYS A 83 6.49 5.89 -6.39
N ALA A 84 5.91 6.44 -5.33
CA ALA A 84 5.96 5.87 -3.97
C ALA A 84 5.37 4.45 -3.94
N ALA A 85 4.23 4.22 -4.59
CA ALA A 85 3.62 2.90 -4.69
C ALA A 85 4.60 1.86 -5.30
N VAL A 86 5.29 2.21 -6.39
CA VAL A 86 6.26 1.33 -7.05
C VAL A 86 7.52 1.14 -6.21
N ARG A 87 8.04 2.23 -5.61
CA ARG A 87 9.22 2.20 -4.73
C ARG A 87 8.99 1.29 -3.54
N GLU A 88 7.93 1.53 -2.76
CA GLU A 88 7.58 0.77 -1.56
C GLU A 88 7.31 -0.71 -1.90
N THR A 89 6.63 -0.99 -3.03
CA THR A 89 6.44 -2.37 -3.50
C THR A 89 7.78 -3.06 -3.73
N PHE A 90 8.75 -2.39 -4.36
CA PHE A 90 10.07 -2.97 -4.58
C PHE A 90 10.86 -3.13 -3.28
N GLU A 91 10.87 -2.11 -2.43
CA GLU A 91 11.54 -2.13 -1.13
C GLU A 91 11.06 -3.29 -0.25
N GLU A 92 9.74 -3.52 -0.17
CA GLU A 92 9.17 -4.45 0.81
C GLU A 92 8.81 -5.84 0.24
N SER A 93 8.67 -5.99 -1.08
CA SER A 93 8.37 -7.29 -1.72
C SER A 93 9.41 -7.77 -2.74
N GLY A 94 10.36 -6.90 -3.11
CA GLY A 94 11.32 -7.17 -4.17
C GLY A 94 10.73 -7.14 -5.58
N VAL A 95 9.45 -6.81 -5.75
CA VAL A 95 8.78 -6.70 -7.05
C VAL A 95 8.88 -5.27 -7.56
N LEU A 96 9.56 -5.06 -8.69
CA LEU A 96 9.64 -3.76 -9.35
C LEU A 96 8.65 -3.67 -10.51
N LEU A 97 7.71 -2.73 -10.44
CA LEU A 97 6.75 -2.47 -11.52
C LEU A 97 7.36 -1.51 -12.56
N ALA A 98 8.28 -2.05 -13.37
CA ALA A 98 8.98 -1.31 -14.42
C ALA A 98 9.22 -2.16 -15.68
N ALA A 99 9.53 -1.49 -16.79
CA ALA A 99 9.81 -2.12 -18.07
C ALA A 99 11.02 -1.48 -18.77
N ALA A 100 11.78 -2.30 -19.50
CA ALA A 100 12.81 -1.88 -20.46
C ALA A 100 12.25 -2.03 -21.87
N ASP A 101 12.26 -0.98 -22.69
CA ASP A 101 11.75 -1.02 -24.08
C ASP A 101 10.34 -1.62 -24.23
N GLY A 102 9.49 -1.46 -23.21
CA GLY A 102 8.12 -2.01 -23.19
C GLY A 102 8.02 -3.49 -22.79
N VAL A 103 9.15 -4.17 -22.56
CA VAL A 103 9.21 -5.52 -22.00
C VAL A 103 9.28 -5.41 -20.48
N GLU A 104 8.40 -6.12 -19.78
CA GLU A 104 8.44 -6.20 -18.31
C GLU A 104 9.78 -6.77 -17.86
N VAL A 105 10.39 -6.09 -16.90
CA VAL A 105 11.63 -6.60 -16.31
C VAL A 105 11.23 -7.65 -15.30
N GLU A 106 11.58 -8.89 -15.57
CA GLU A 106 11.64 -9.90 -14.53
C GLU A 106 12.74 -9.50 -13.54
N VAL A 107 12.35 -9.01 -12.37
CA VAL A 107 13.27 -8.87 -11.24
C VAL A 107 13.61 -10.29 -10.78
N ALA A 108 14.65 -10.85 -11.38
CA ALA A 108 15.19 -12.12 -10.95
C ALA A 108 15.78 -12.00 -9.53
N GLU A 109 15.76 -13.09 -8.78
CA GLU A 109 16.33 -13.19 -7.43
C GLU A 109 17.87 -13.17 -7.46
N THR A 110 18.46 -12.12 -8.03
CA THR A 110 19.90 -11.94 -8.16
C THR A 110 20.44 -11.08 -7.03
N ALA A 111 21.70 -11.33 -6.66
CA ALA A 111 22.42 -10.51 -5.68
C ALA A 111 22.50 -9.03 -6.10
N GLU A 112 22.44 -8.75 -7.40
CA GLU A 112 22.48 -7.41 -7.96
C GLU A 112 21.18 -6.63 -7.67
N TRP A 113 20.01 -7.20 -8.00
CA TRP A 113 18.73 -6.56 -7.72
C TRP A 113 18.48 -6.38 -6.23
N GLU A 114 18.92 -7.35 -5.44
CA GLU A 114 18.84 -7.26 -3.99
C GLU A 114 19.76 -6.16 -3.42
N ALA A 115 20.91 -5.90 -4.03
CA ALA A 115 21.75 -4.77 -3.64
C ALA A 115 21.09 -3.41 -3.93
N GLU A 116 20.49 -3.25 -5.12
CA GLU A 116 19.75 -2.02 -5.49
C GLU A 116 18.56 -1.78 -4.57
N ARG A 117 17.82 -2.85 -4.20
CA ARG A 117 16.72 -2.76 -3.25
C ARG A 117 17.18 -2.26 -1.89
N ARG A 118 18.26 -2.84 -1.35
CA ARG A 118 18.82 -2.39 -0.05
C ARG A 118 19.32 -0.95 -0.11
N ALA A 119 19.96 -0.56 -1.21
CA ALA A 119 20.43 0.81 -1.41
C ALA A 119 19.26 1.80 -1.45
N LEU A 120 18.11 1.45 -2.05
CA LEU A 120 16.87 2.25 -1.95
C LEU A 120 16.37 2.37 -0.50
N VAL A 121 16.23 1.25 0.21
CA VAL A 121 15.79 1.25 1.63
C VAL A 121 16.71 2.12 2.50
N GLN A 122 18.01 2.10 2.22
CA GLN A 122 19.02 2.89 2.91
C GLN A 122 19.14 4.35 2.41
N ARG A 123 18.33 4.73 1.40
CA ARG A 123 18.35 6.04 0.73
C ARG A 123 19.72 6.42 0.16
N GLU A 124 20.47 5.44 -0.35
CA GLU A 124 21.75 5.67 -1.03
C GLU A 124 21.57 6.23 -2.45
N HIS A 125 20.42 5.96 -3.06
CA HIS A 125 19.96 6.56 -4.31
C HIS A 125 18.43 6.56 -4.35
N SER A 126 17.83 7.33 -5.26
CA SER A 126 16.38 7.37 -5.46
C SER A 126 15.89 6.30 -6.44
N LEU A 127 14.55 6.12 -6.52
CA LEU A 127 13.92 5.31 -7.56
C LEU A 127 14.23 5.87 -8.95
N ALA A 128 14.24 7.20 -9.11
CA ALA A 128 14.52 7.87 -10.37
C ALA A 128 15.93 7.54 -10.88
N GLU A 129 16.91 7.56 -9.99
CA GLU A 129 18.29 7.23 -10.32
C GLU A 129 18.43 5.74 -10.69
N LEU A 130 17.79 4.84 -9.93
CA LEU A 130 17.77 3.40 -10.24
C LEU A 130 17.21 3.15 -11.65
N LEU A 131 16.02 3.69 -11.94
CA LEU A 131 15.35 3.48 -13.22
C LEU A 131 16.18 4.07 -14.37
N THR A 132 16.72 5.28 -14.20
CA THR A 132 17.54 5.93 -15.21
C THR A 132 18.82 5.14 -15.51
N ARG A 133 19.58 4.73 -14.47
CA ARG A 133 20.81 3.94 -14.65
C ARG A 133 20.57 2.62 -15.39
N ARG A 134 19.42 2.00 -15.17
CA ARG A 134 19.04 0.72 -15.78
C ARG A 134 18.26 0.85 -17.08
N GLY A 135 18.01 2.06 -17.57
CA GLY A 135 17.22 2.29 -18.79
C GLY A 135 15.75 1.85 -18.66
N LEU A 136 15.19 1.94 -17.45
CA LEU A 136 13.86 1.47 -17.13
C LEU A 136 12.85 2.61 -17.06
N ARG A 137 11.59 2.25 -17.31
CA ARG A 137 10.44 3.13 -17.16
C ARG A 137 9.45 2.51 -16.19
N LEU A 138 8.90 3.34 -15.30
CA LEU A 138 7.84 2.98 -14.38
C LEU A 138 6.58 2.55 -15.16
N ARG A 139 5.96 1.44 -14.76
CA ARG A 139 4.73 0.89 -15.36
C ARG A 139 3.49 1.27 -14.54
N ALA A 140 3.01 2.50 -14.72
CA ALA A 140 1.81 2.99 -14.04
C ALA A 140 0.55 2.22 -14.48
N ASP A 141 0.53 1.71 -15.72
CA ASP A 141 -0.55 0.86 -16.24
C ASP A 141 -0.70 -0.51 -15.54
N LEU A 142 0.23 -0.90 -14.68
CA LEU A 142 0.10 -2.09 -13.84
C LEU A 142 -0.62 -1.83 -12.52
N LEU A 143 -0.78 -0.57 -12.14
CA LEU A 143 -1.50 -0.16 -10.94
C LEU A 143 -2.96 0.20 -11.28
N ARG A 144 -3.85 0.11 -10.31
CA ARG A 144 -5.19 0.74 -10.37
C ARG A 144 -5.51 1.42 -9.04
N PRO A 145 -6.17 2.58 -9.03
CA PRO A 145 -6.64 3.20 -7.80
C PRO A 145 -7.73 2.34 -7.16
N TRP A 146 -7.75 2.24 -5.83
CA TRP A 146 -8.69 1.35 -5.14
C TRP A 146 -9.42 2.01 -3.97
N ALA A 147 -8.70 2.66 -3.06
CA ALA A 147 -9.30 3.32 -1.90
C ALA A 147 -8.49 4.54 -1.46
N HIS A 148 -9.12 5.42 -0.68
CA HIS A 148 -8.50 6.63 -0.16
C HIS A 148 -8.89 6.82 1.30
N TRP A 149 -7.92 6.76 2.21
CA TRP A 149 -8.15 6.80 3.64
C TRP A 149 -7.33 7.89 4.32
N ILE A 150 -7.97 8.67 5.19
CA ILE A 150 -7.30 9.63 6.05
C ILE A 150 -7.39 9.16 7.50
N THR A 151 -6.25 9.13 8.19
CA THR A 151 -6.19 8.76 9.61
C THR A 151 -7.02 9.76 10.46
N PRO A 152 -7.75 9.30 11.50
CA PRO A 152 -8.53 10.17 12.38
C PRO A 152 -7.74 11.37 12.93
N GLU A 153 -8.43 12.48 13.21
CA GLU A 153 -7.81 13.73 13.69
C GLU A 153 -7.18 13.62 15.08
N ASP A 154 -7.72 12.74 15.92
CA ASP A 154 -7.24 12.46 17.27
C ASP A 154 -5.88 11.74 17.29
N GLU A 155 -5.47 11.13 16.18
CA GLU A 155 -4.20 10.44 16.07
C GLU A 155 -3.05 11.44 15.93
N PRO A 156 -1.96 11.31 16.71
CA PRO A 156 -0.80 12.20 16.58
C PRO A 156 0.01 11.92 15.31
N ARG A 157 -0.06 10.70 14.77
CA ARG A 157 0.58 10.29 13.52
C ARG A 157 -0.51 10.02 12.49
N ARG A 158 -0.64 10.92 11.53
CA ARG A 158 -1.68 10.85 10.52
C ARG A 158 -1.10 10.63 9.14
N TYR A 159 -1.81 9.83 8.36
CA TYR A 159 -1.52 9.55 6.97
C TYR A 159 -2.76 9.81 6.13
N ASP A 160 -2.52 10.35 4.93
CA ASP A 160 -3.48 10.48 3.85
C ASP A 160 -3.10 9.45 2.77
N THR A 161 -3.61 8.23 2.94
CA THR A 161 -3.13 7.03 2.26
C THR A 161 -3.98 6.71 1.04
N ARG A 162 -3.34 6.60 -0.13
CA ARG A 162 -3.95 6.13 -1.37
C ARG A 162 -3.59 4.67 -1.60
N PHE A 163 -4.62 3.85 -1.75
CA PHE A 163 -4.49 2.42 -1.97
C PHE A 163 -4.57 2.13 -3.46
N PHE A 164 -3.66 1.28 -3.90
CA PHE A 164 -3.57 0.76 -5.25
C PHE A 164 -3.74 -0.76 -5.22
N VAL A 165 -4.24 -1.34 -6.30
CA VAL A 165 -4.15 -2.77 -6.57
C VAL A 165 -3.21 -3.01 -7.75
N ALA A 166 -2.44 -4.10 -7.71
CA ALA A 166 -1.60 -4.57 -8.81
C ALA A 166 -1.63 -6.09 -8.87
N ALA A 167 -1.58 -6.64 -10.08
CA ALA A 167 -1.28 -8.07 -10.26
C ALA A 167 0.22 -8.29 -10.11
N LEU A 168 0.61 -9.41 -9.50
CA LEU A 168 1.97 -9.93 -9.57
C LEU A 168 2.31 -10.21 -11.04
N PRO A 169 3.36 -9.60 -11.61
CA PRO A 169 3.78 -9.88 -12.97
C PRO A 169 4.09 -11.37 -13.17
N ALA A 170 3.75 -11.91 -14.34
CA ALA A 170 4.01 -13.32 -14.64
C ALA A 170 5.51 -13.63 -14.58
N GLY A 171 5.90 -14.76 -13.98
CA GLY A 171 7.30 -15.16 -13.86
C GLY A 171 8.07 -14.50 -12.71
N VAL A 172 7.48 -13.52 -12.00
CA VAL A 172 8.10 -12.86 -10.85
C VAL A 172 7.62 -13.49 -9.54
N ALA A 173 8.55 -13.77 -8.62
CA ALA A 173 8.23 -14.17 -7.25
C ALA A 173 8.39 -12.97 -6.31
N ALA A 174 7.35 -12.63 -5.54
CA ALA A 174 7.50 -11.73 -4.40
C ALA A 174 8.25 -12.45 -3.27
N ARG A 175 9.14 -11.73 -2.60
CA ARG A 175 10.07 -12.28 -1.62
C ARG A 175 9.90 -11.61 -0.26
N ASP A 176 10.06 -12.39 0.81
CA ASP A 176 10.24 -11.84 2.16
C ASP A 176 11.63 -11.20 2.28
N VAL A 177 11.69 -9.89 1.98
CA VAL A 177 12.95 -9.12 1.91
C VAL A 177 12.96 -7.92 2.86
N SER A 178 11.85 -7.72 3.55
CA SER A 178 11.66 -6.61 4.47
C SER A 178 12.40 -6.90 5.78
N GLY A 179 13.40 -6.07 6.12
CA GLY A 179 14.01 -6.10 7.46
C GLY A 179 13.10 -5.52 8.56
N GLU A 180 11.97 -4.96 8.15
CA GLU A 180 10.96 -4.31 8.98
C GLU A 180 9.73 -5.19 9.25
N ALA A 181 9.61 -6.32 8.55
CA ALA A 181 8.59 -7.33 8.75
C ALA A 181 9.14 -8.57 9.48
N GLU A 182 8.36 -9.11 10.41
CA GLU A 182 8.60 -10.42 11.03
C GLU A 182 8.19 -11.58 10.11
N GLU A 183 7.27 -11.31 9.18
CA GLU A 183 6.67 -12.30 8.29
C GLU A 183 6.16 -11.60 7.03
N ALA A 184 6.52 -12.11 5.86
CA ALA A 184 5.82 -11.81 4.61
C ALA A 184 5.19 -13.08 4.02
N ALA A 185 3.93 -12.98 3.62
CA ALA A 185 3.20 -14.14 3.11
C ALA A 185 2.17 -13.78 2.05
N TRP A 186 2.01 -14.68 1.09
CA TRP A 186 0.81 -14.76 0.26
C TRP A 186 -0.30 -15.44 1.04
N VAL A 187 -1.43 -14.77 1.21
CA VAL A 187 -2.56 -15.29 1.98
C VAL A 187 -3.85 -15.06 1.19
N PRO A 188 -4.74 -16.06 1.07
CA PRO A 188 -6.08 -15.83 0.54
C PRO A 188 -6.78 -14.72 1.32
N ALA A 189 -7.42 -13.76 0.62
CA ALA A 189 -8.01 -12.60 1.28
C ALA A 189 -9.02 -12.99 2.39
N ALA A 190 -9.81 -14.04 2.14
CA ALA A 190 -10.77 -14.59 3.12
C ALA A 190 -10.08 -15.21 4.35
N ASP A 191 -8.95 -15.90 4.15
CA ASP A 191 -8.20 -16.52 5.24
C ASP A 191 -7.54 -15.46 6.13
N ALA A 192 -7.02 -14.38 5.54
CA ALA A 192 -6.47 -13.26 6.30
C ALA A 192 -7.52 -12.61 7.22
N LEU A 193 -8.76 -12.45 6.74
CA LEU A 193 -9.88 -11.95 7.56
C LEU A 193 -10.21 -12.92 8.70
N ALA A 194 -10.33 -14.23 8.41
CA ALA A 194 -10.59 -15.24 9.43
C ALA A 194 -9.47 -15.33 10.48
N GLN A 195 -8.21 -15.15 10.09
CA GLN A 195 -7.06 -15.08 10.99
C GLN A 195 -7.13 -13.84 11.89
N ASN A 196 -7.59 -12.69 11.38
CA ASN A 196 -7.81 -11.50 12.20
C ASN A 196 -8.93 -11.70 13.22
N GLU A 197 -10.04 -12.33 12.84
CA GLU A 197 -11.14 -12.65 13.77
C GLU A 197 -10.69 -13.54 14.93
N ARG A 198 -9.74 -14.45 14.69
CA ARG A 198 -9.10 -15.28 15.73
C ARG A 198 -7.96 -14.58 16.48
N GLY A 199 -7.60 -13.36 16.10
CA GLY A 199 -6.50 -12.59 16.72
C GLY A 199 -5.09 -13.00 16.29
N GLU A 200 -4.96 -13.87 15.28
CA GLU A 200 -3.67 -14.39 14.79
C GLU A 200 -2.96 -13.38 13.89
N ARG A 201 -3.74 -12.61 13.11
CA ARG A 201 -3.27 -11.60 12.16
C ARG A 201 -3.96 -10.25 12.42
N PRO A 202 -3.52 -9.49 13.44
CA PRO A 202 -4.15 -8.21 13.75
C PRO A 202 -3.92 -7.19 12.62
N MET A 203 -4.98 -6.55 12.18
CA MET A 203 -4.99 -5.58 11.07
C MET A 203 -5.76 -4.32 11.43
N PHE A 204 -5.36 -3.17 10.90
CA PHE A 204 -6.16 -1.95 11.03
C PHE A 204 -7.37 -1.96 10.10
N LEU A 205 -8.35 -1.13 10.42
CA LEU A 205 -9.62 -1.06 9.69
C LEU A 205 -9.47 -0.84 8.17
N PRO A 206 -8.57 0.04 7.67
CA PRO A 206 -8.38 0.19 6.23
C PRO A 206 -7.99 -1.14 5.55
N THR A 207 -7.11 -1.92 6.15
CA THR A 207 -6.70 -3.25 5.64
C THR A 207 -7.88 -4.23 5.65
N LEU A 208 -8.66 -4.27 6.74
CA LEU A 208 -9.80 -5.17 6.88
C LEU A 208 -10.91 -4.88 5.87
N VAL A 209 -11.29 -3.61 5.72
CA VAL A 209 -12.31 -3.18 4.74
C VAL A 209 -11.83 -3.51 3.34
N THR A 210 -10.56 -3.20 3.03
CA THR A 210 -10.02 -3.45 1.70
C THR A 210 -9.97 -4.95 1.39
N LEU A 211 -9.52 -5.80 2.31
CA LEU A 211 -9.56 -7.27 2.12
C LEU A 211 -10.99 -7.76 1.92
N THR A 212 -11.95 -7.25 2.69
CA THR A 212 -13.38 -7.61 2.56
C THR A 212 -13.89 -7.28 1.15
N ASP A 213 -13.51 -6.14 0.58
CA ASP A 213 -13.87 -5.79 -0.79
C ASP A 213 -13.23 -6.73 -1.81
N ILE A 214 -11.96 -7.11 -1.62
CA ILE A 214 -11.26 -8.07 -2.50
C ILE A 214 -11.95 -9.45 -2.51
N THR A 215 -12.49 -9.91 -1.37
CA THR A 215 -13.20 -11.22 -1.31
C THR A 215 -14.44 -11.30 -2.19
N ARG A 216 -14.95 -10.17 -2.71
CA ARG A 216 -16.10 -10.14 -3.63
C ARG A 216 -15.73 -10.62 -5.04
N PHE A 217 -14.45 -10.76 -5.35
CA PHE A 217 -13.95 -11.08 -6.68
C PHE A 217 -13.33 -12.47 -6.73
N ALA A 218 -13.62 -13.20 -7.81
CA ALA A 218 -13.12 -14.56 -7.99
C ALA A 218 -11.69 -14.61 -8.55
N THR A 219 -11.27 -13.57 -9.28
CA THR A 219 -9.96 -13.51 -9.95
C THR A 219 -9.34 -12.13 -9.83
N VAL A 220 -8.01 -12.05 -9.93
CA VAL A 220 -7.27 -10.78 -9.97
C VAL A 220 -7.73 -9.94 -11.15
N ALA A 221 -8.00 -10.55 -12.31
CA ALA A 221 -8.55 -9.83 -13.45
C ALA A 221 -9.88 -9.14 -13.13
N ASN A 222 -10.77 -9.77 -12.35
CA ASN A 222 -12.01 -9.14 -11.90
C ASN A 222 -11.76 -7.99 -10.93
N VAL A 223 -10.79 -8.11 -10.03
CA VAL A 223 -10.38 -7.01 -9.14
C VAL A 223 -9.88 -5.81 -9.97
N LEU A 224 -8.94 -6.03 -10.89
CA LEU A 224 -8.38 -4.96 -11.71
C LEU A 224 -9.44 -4.27 -12.60
N ALA A 225 -10.42 -5.04 -13.10
CA ALA A 225 -11.53 -4.50 -13.88
C ALA A 225 -12.55 -3.73 -13.04
N ALA A 226 -12.63 -4.01 -11.73
CA ALA A 226 -13.54 -3.34 -10.81
C ALA A 226 -12.98 -2.04 -10.21
N ALA A 227 -11.72 -1.70 -10.50
CA ALA A 227 -11.13 -0.44 -10.09
C ALA A 227 -12.04 0.73 -10.49
N PRO A 228 -12.41 1.63 -9.55
CA PRO A 228 -13.41 2.65 -9.84
C PRO A 228 -13.02 3.55 -11.02
N PRO A 229 -13.92 3.79 -11.98
CA PRO A 229 -13.61 4.60 -13.18
C PRO A 229 -13.59 6.11 -12.90
N GLY A 230 -13.75 6.53 -11.64
CA GLY A 230 -13.90 7.94 -11.26
C GLY A 230 -13.30 8.22 -9.89
N ARG A 231 -13.61 9.41 -9.37
CA ARG A 231 -13.07 9.87 -8.09
C ARG A 231 -13.47 8.94 -6.95
N LEU A 232 -12.48 8.53 -6.16
CA LEU A 232 -12.68 7.78 -4.92
C LEU A 232 -13.22 8.69 -3.84
N GLU A 233 -14.21 8.20 -3.09
CA GLU A 233 -14.64 8.85 -1.87
C GLU A 233 -13.57 8.66 -0.78
N THR A 234 -13.17 9.76 -0.15
CA THR A 234 -12.22 9.71 0.95
C THR A 234 -12.90 9.21 2.22
N VAL A 235 -12.36 8.15 2.80
CA VAL A 235 -12.81 7.60 4.07
C VAL A 235 -11.96 8.17 5.20
N GLN A 236 -12.55 9.04 6.02
CA GLN A 236 -11.93 9.57 7.23
C GLN A 236 -12.78 9.18 8.45
N PRO A 237 -12.41 8.10 9.18
CA PRO A 237 -13.10 7.76 10.41
C PRO A 237 -12.74 8.74 11.53
N ARG A 238 -13.57 8.73 12.58
CA ARG A 238 -13.32 9.44 13.85
C ARG A 238 -13.10 8.45 14.98
N LEU A 239 -12.37 8.85 16.02
CA LEU A 239 -12.30 8.07 17.26
C LEU A 239 -13.46 8.45 18.19
N GLU A 240 -14.00 7.46 18.88
CA GLU A 240 -15.03 7.64 19.90
C GLU A 240 -14.65 6.89 21.16
N TYR A 241 -14.64 7.60 22.28
CA TYR A 241 -14.30 7.07 23.60
C TYR A 241 -15.57 7.01 24.45
N THR A 242 -15.93 5.81 24.90
CA THR A 242 -17.12 5.56 25.71
C THR A 242 -16.77 4.76 26.96
N ALA A 243 -17.74 4.53 27.86
CA ALA A 243 -17.57 3.62 28.98
C ALA A 243 -17.29 2.17 28.54
N GLU A 244 -17.68 1.79 27.31
CA GLU A 244 -17.49 0.46 26.73
C GLU A 244 -16.13 0.31 26.02
N GLY A 245 -15.33 1.39 26.00
CA GLY A 245 -13.99 1.44 25.40
C GLY A 245 -13.88 2.36 24.19
N GLU A 246 -12.84 2.12 23.41
CA GLU A 246 -12.44 2.88 22.23
C GLU A 246 -13.08 2.29 20.96
N PHE A 247 -13.59 3.16 20.10
CA PHE A 247 -14.20 2.79 18.82
C PHE A 247 -13.68 3.67 17.68
N VAL A 248 -13.46 3.06 16.53
CA VAL A 248 -13.32 3.73 15.24
C VAL A 248 -14.72 3.84 14.65
N VAL A 249 -15.17 5.06 14.36
CA VAL A 249 -16.50 5.32 13.78
C VAL A 249 -16.32 5.77 12.34
N MET A 250 -16.94 5.01 11.43
CA MET A 250 -16.91 5.25 10.00
C MET A 250 -17.84 6.40 9.59
N PRO A 251 -17.66 6.99 8.39
CA PRO A 251 -18.54 8.05 7.88
C PRO A 251 -20.03 7.66 7.82
N ASP A 252 -20.33 6.37 7.61
CA ASP A 252 -21.69 5.82 7.60
C ASP A 252 -22.29 5.60 9.00
N GLY A 253 -21.53 5.90 10.06
CA GLY A 253 -21.93 5.73 11.46
C GLY A 253 -21.66 4.34 12.04
N SER A 254 -21.15 3.39 11.26
CA SER A 254 -20.77 2.08 11.76
C SER A 254 -19.60 2.19 12.76
N ARG A 255 -19.62 1.35 13.79
CA ARG A 255 -18.63 1.35 14.89
C ARG A 255 -17.78 0.09 14.85
N TRP A 256 -16.47 0.27 14.99
CA TRP A 256 -15.49 -0.81 15.01
C TRP A 256 -14.59 -0.71 16.24
N ARG A 257 -14.32 -1.83 16.91
CA ARG A 257 -13.36 -1.87 18.02
C ARG A 257 -11.96 -2.08 17.46
N PRO A 258 -10.99 -1.19 17.70
CA PRO A 258 -9.64 -1.37 17.18
C PRO A 258 -8.92 -2.52 17.90
N PRO A 259 -8.01 -3.23 17.22
CA PRO A 259 -7.29 -4.38 17.79
C PRO A 259 -6.19 -3.97 18.79
N ILE A 260 -5.80 -2.71 18.79
CA ILE A 260 -4.87 -2.08 19.74
C ILE A 260 -5.47 -0.76 20.22
N ARG A 261 -4.97 -0.21 21.32
CA ARG A 261 -5.37 1.13 21.76
C ARG A 261 -4.93 2.17 20.73
N LEU A 262 -5.82 3.13 20.47
CA LEU A 262 -5.62 4.22 19.53
C LEU A 262 -5.52 5.55 20.29
N GLY A 263 -4.90 6.55 19.66
CA GLY A 263 -4.66 7.85 20.28
C GLY A 263 -3.48 7.90 21.27
N ARG A 264 -3.39 8.99 22.03
CA ARG A 264 -2.24 9.23 22.94
C ARG A 264 -2.20 8.19 24.05
N SER A 265 -1.10 7.42 24.13
CA SER A 265 -0.64 6.89 25.41
C SER A 265 -0.58 8.08 26.37
N ARG A 266 -1.38 8.04 27.42
CA ARG A 266 -1.09 8.88 28.59
C ARG A 266 0.23 8.45 29.21
#